data_AF-A0A0P7GS27-F1
#
_entry.id   AF-A0A0P7GS27-F1
#
_cell.length_a   1.000
_cell.length_b   1.000
_cell.length_c   1.000
_cell.angle_alpha   90.00
_cell.angle_beta   90.00
_cell.angle_gamma   90.00
#
_symmetry.space_group_name_H-M   'P 1'
#
loop_
_entity.id
_entity.type
_entity.pdbx_description
1 polymer ?
#
loop_
_entity_poly.entity_id
_entity_poly.type
_entity_poly.pdbx_seq_one_letter_code
_entity_poly.pdbx_strand_id
1 'polypeptide(L)' 'MVTSSQQALAVWGVLVAPFALLALVLWTRDALTVRFVGAYWFAPVVLTLIGVLPAPWHAVPG' A
#
# COMPACT_ATOMS: atom_id res chain seq x y z
N MET A 1 -21.93 -2.28 10.47
CA MET A 1 -20.92 -1.32 10.95
C MET A 1 -19.57 -1.83 10.48
N VAL A 2 -18.86 -1.10 9.62
CA VAL A 2 -17.52 -1.50 9.17
C VAL A 2 -16.56 -1.22 10.32
N THR A 3 -15.78 -2.21 10.73
CA THR A 3 -14.80 -2.01 11.80
C THR A 3 -13.58 -1.25 11.26
N SER A 4 -12.88 -0.49 12.12
CA SER A 4 -11.70 0.27 11.71
C SER A 4 -10.62 -0.61 11.05
N SER A 5 -10.49 -1.86 11.49
CA SER A 5 -9.58 -2.84 10.88
C SER A 5 -10.03 -3.28 9.47
N GLN A 6 -11.34 -3.47 9.23
CA GLN A 6 -11.86 -3.78 7.90
C GLN A 6 -11.65 -2.62 6.91
N GLN A 7 -11.84 -1.38 7.38
CA GLN A 7 -11.57 -0.19 6.58
C GLN A 7 -10.09 -0.08 6.22
N ALA A 8 -9.19 -0.29 7.18
CA ALA A 8 -7.75 -0.28 6.94
C ALA A 8 -7.36 -1.35 5.91
N LEU A 9 -7.86 -2.58 6.05
CA LEU A 9 -7.60 -3.66 5.10
C LEU A 9 -8.12 -3.35 3.70
N ALA A 10 -9.30 -2.74 3.57
CA ALA A 10 -9.84 -2.35 2.28
C ALA A 10 -8.97 -1.28 1.59
N VAL A 11 -8.60 -0.22 2.32
CA VAL A 11 -7.75 0.86 1.80
C VAL A 11 -6.39 0.33 1.35
N TRP A 12 -5.72 -0.45 2.20
CA TRP A 12 -4.42 -1.03 1.86
C TRP A 12 -4.51 -2.10 0.79
N GLY A 13 -5.60 -2.87 0.74
CA GLY A 13 -5.85 -3.82 -0.34
C GLY A 13 -5.90 -3.15 -1.72
N VAL A 14 -6.58 -2.00 -1.81
CA VAL A 14 -6.66 -1.20 -3.05
C VAL A 14 -5.31 -0.61 -3.46
N LEU A 15 -4.40 -0.37 -2.52
CA LEU A 15 -3.05 0.13 -2.81
C LEU A 15 -2.07 -1.01 -3.15
N VAL A 16 -2.04 -2.07 -2.34
CA VAL A 16 -1.08 -3.16 -2.47
C VAL A 16 -1.41 -4.07 -3.65
N ALA A 17 -2.68 -4.39 -3.91
CA ALA A 17 -3.04 -5.33 -4.98
C ALA A 17 -2.62 -4.86 -6.38
N PRO A 18 -2.94 -3.63 -6.84
CA PRO A 18 -2.48 -3.15 -8.14
C PRO A 18 -0.95 -2.96 -8.16
N PHE A 19 -0.33 -2.55 -7.05
CA PHE A 19 1.12 -2.48 -6.96
C PHE A 19 1.76 -3.85 -7.19
N ALA A 20 1.26 -4.90 -6.54
CA ALA A 20 1.79 -6.25 -6.66
C ALA A 20 1.67 -6.77 -8.10
N LEU A 21 0.51 -6.56 -8.74
CA LEU A 21 0.31 -6.91 -10.15
C LEU A 21 1.28 -6.16 -11.06
N LEU A 22 1.40 -4.85 -10.90
CA LEU A 22 2.28 -4.03 -11.72
C LEU A 22 3.76 -4.35 -11.46
N ALA A 23 4.14 -4.57 -10.21
CA ALA A 23 5.50 -4.96 -9.83
C ALA A 23 5.87 -6.31 -10.44
N LEU A 24 4.96 -7.29 -10.47
CA LEU A 24 5.17 -8.58 -11.12
C LEU A 24 5.38 -8.41 -12.63
N VAL A 25 4.56 -7.58 -13.29
CA VAL A 25 4.70 -7.29 -14.73
C VAL A 25 6.02 -6.57 -15.02
N LEU A 26 6.43 -5.62 -14.20
CA LEU A 26 7.70 -4.92 -14.36
C LEU A 26 8.90 -5.81 -14.06
N TRP A 27 8.77 -6.73 -13.09
CA TRP A 27 9.79 -7.71 -12.76
C TRP A 27 10.07 -8.64 -13.94
N THR A 28 9.01 -9.18 -14.58
CA THR A 28 9.15 -10.04 -15.77
C THR A 28 9.74 -9.33 -17.00
N ARG A 29 9.91 -8.01 -16.94
CA ARG A 29 10.50 -7.18 -17.99
C ARG A 29 11.83 -6.54 -17.57
N ASP A 30 12.40 -6.93 -16.42
CA ASP A 30 13.61 -6.33 -15.82
C ASP A 30 13.53 -4.79 -15.69
N ALA A 31 12.31 -4.26 -15.55
CA ALA A 31 12.03 -2.83 -15.50
C ALA A 31 11.62 -2.35 -14.09
N LEU A 32 11.60 -3.25 -13.11
CA LEU A 32 11.28 -2.91 -11.73
C LEU A 32 12.46 -2.16 -11.09
N THR A 33 12.30 -0.85 -10.89
CA THR A 33 13.35 0.00 -10.32
C THR A 33 12.98 0.50 -8.93
N VAL A 34 13.99 0.71 -8.07
CA VAL A 34 13.80 1.32 -6.74
C VAL A 34 13.13 2.69 -6.84
N ARG A 35 13.46 3.46 -7.88
CA ARG A 35 12.83 4.76 -8.16
C ARG A 35 11.31 4.63 -8.37
N PHE A 36 10.87 3.62 -9.12
CA PHE A 36 9.45 3.37 -9.33
C PHE A 36 8.75 2.98 -8.02
N VAL A 37 9.34 2.07 -7.25
CA VAL A 37 8.81 1.65 -5.94
C VAL A 37 8.68 2.86 -5.00
N GLY A 38 9.73 3.66 -4.89
CA GLY A 38 9.72 4.88 -4.07
C GLY A 38 8.67 5.88 -4.52
N ALA A 39 8.57 6.16 -5.82
CA ALA A 39 7.58 7.09 -6.36
C ALA A 39 6.14 6.60 -6.12
N TYR A 40 5.88 5.31 -6.30
CA TYR A 40 4.56 4.71 -6.06
C TYR A 40 4.15 4.80 -4.59
N TRP A 41 5.06 4.45 -3.68
CA TRP A 41 4.77 4.39 -2.24
C TRP A 41 4.91 5.72 -1.51
N PHE A 42 5.50 6.75 -2.13
CA PHE A 42 5.73 8.05 -1.49
C PHE A 42 4.44 8.65 -0.92
N ALA A 43 3.40 8.80 -1.74
CA ALA A 43 2.15 9.41 -1.28
C ALA A 43 1.44 8.57 -0.20
N PRO A 44 1.23 7.25 -0.36
CA PRO A 44 0.66 6.42 0.70
C PRO A 44 1.43 6.49 2.03
N VAL A 45 2.76 6.45 1.99
CA VAL A 45 3.60 6.54 3.20
C VAL A 45 3.41 7.89 3.87
N VAL A 46 3.53 8.99 3.13
CA VAL A 46 3.35 10.34 3.69
C VAL A 46 1.96 10.52 4.28
N LEU A 47 0.91 10.10 3.56
CA LEU A 47 -0.48 10.20 4.02
C LEU A 47 -0.74 9.36 5.27
N THR A 48 -0.07 8.21 5.41
CA THR A 48 -0.15 7.40 6.64
C THR A 48 0.57 8.09 7.80
N LEU A 49 1.74 8.68 7.56
CA LEU A 49 2.52 9.39 8.58
C LEU A 49 1.80 10.62 9.16
N ILE A 50 1.05 11.35 8.32
CA ILE A 50 0.25 12.50 8.76
C ILE A 50 -1.14 12.13 9.29
N GLY A 51 -1.45 10.83 9.39
CA GLY A 51 -2.71 10.33 9.96
C GLY A 51 -3.93 10.42 9.03
N VAL A 52 -3.73 10.66 7.73
CA VAL A 52 -4.82 10.70 6.74
C VAL A 52 -5.24 9.28 6.33
N LEU A 53 -4.28 8.41 6.04
CA LEU A 53 -4.56 7.00 5.79
C LEU A 53 -4.49 6.19 7.09
N PRO A 54 -5.40 5.21 7.28
CA PRO A 54 -5.37 4.34 8.44
C PRO A 54 -4.07 3.53 8.44
N ALA A 55 -3.39 3.48 9.58
CA ALA A 55 -2.15 2.73 9.71
C ALA A 55 -2.41 1.20 9.62
N PRO A 56 -1.68 0.47 8.77
CA PRO A 56 -1.95 -0.95 8.50
C PRO A 56 -1.63 -1.84 9.72
N TRP A 57 -0.69 -1.44 10.57
CA TRP A 57 -0.28 -2.21 11.76
C TRP A 57 -1.27 -2.12 12.93
N HIS A 58 -2.22 -1.18 12.93
CA HIS A 58 -3.31 -1.16 13.92
C HIS A 58 -4.44 -2.13 13.57
N ALA A 59 -4.43 -2.74 12.38
CA ALA A 59 -5.44 -3.70 11.95
C ALA A 59 -5.21 -5.12 12.47
N VAL A 60 -4.00 -5.44 12.96
CA VAL A 60 -3.66 -6.76 13.51
C VAL A 60 -3.66 -6.64 15.04
N PRO A 61 -4.61 -7.29 15.75
CA PRO A 61 -4.50 -7.43 17.19
C PRO A 61 -3.26 -8.30 17.47
N GLY A 62 -2.29 -7.74 18.18
CA GLY A 62 -1.26 -8.52 18.85
C GLY A 62 -1.84 -9.29 20.04
#